data_AF-A0A5R8WH85-F1
#
_entry.id   AF-A0A5R8WH85-F1
#
_cell.length_a   1.000
_cell.length_b   1.000
_cell.length_c   1.000
_cell.angle_alpha   90.00
_cell.angle_beta   90.00
_cell.angle_gamma   90.00
#
_symmetry.space_group_name_H-M   'P 1'
#
loop_
_entity.id
_entity.type
_entity.pdbx_description
1 polymer ?
#
loop_
_entity_poly.entity_id
_entity_poly.type
_entity_poly.pdbx_seq_one_letter_code
_entity_poly.pdbx_strand_id
1 'polypeptide(L)'
;MEELLAGPGHLRPRTVLQRIFGASPLSPEGLPWYRGALGEIAVGRLLQRLGPEWLVLHAVPVGTGASDIDHVLVGPAGVFTLNTKNHEGQPVWVAGRTLMVAGQKTRHLYNSAHEASRASKLLTTAAGFPVEVTGVVVVVGPKSLTIKARPEQAAVVTDAQLLRWLHRCPDVLDQQEVARISAAAARPGTWHRRPAHPGDPAALQHTFTRLHQLENQARRRRAAWLLGIPAVGFMMLANGAGMGAALFQALAGR
;
A
#
# COMPACT_ATOMS: atom_id res chain seq x y z
N MET A 1 0.92 -6.78 -5.20
CA MET A 1 1.00 -6.33 -6.63
C MET A 1 0.48 -7.37 -7.64
N GLU A 2 0.92 -8.63 -7.54
CA GLU A 2 0.58 -9.69 -8.50
C GLU A 2 -0.94 -9.92 -8.63
N GLU A 3 -1.68 -9.91 -7.54
CA GLU A 3 -3.14 -10.13 -7.54
C GLU A 3 -3.90 -9.10 -8.39
N LEU A 4 -3.43 -7.85 -8.44
CA LEU A 4 -4.02 -6.82 -9.30
C LEU A 4 -3.88 -7.19 -10.78
N LEU A 5 -2.72 -7.72 -11.17
CA LEU A 5 -2.35 -7.97 -12.57
C LEU A 5 -2.85 -9.33 -13.05
N ALA A 6 -2.99 -10.31 -12.15
CA ALA A 6 -3.44 -11.67 -12.47
C ALA A 6 -4.96 -11.81 -12.57
N GLY A 7 -5.73 -10.96 -11.87
CA GLY A 7 -7.19 -11.10 -11.79
C GLY A 7 -7.94 -10.64 -13.06
N PRO A 8 -8.75 -11.51 -13.70
CA PRO A 8 -9.60 -11.10 -14.81
C PRO A 8 -10.63 -10.06 -14.35
N GLY A 9 -10.81 -8.99 -15.13
CA GLY A 9 -11.79 -7.93 -14.83
C GLY A 9 -11.31 -6.82 -13.89
N HIS A 10 -10.10 -6.89 -13.33
CA HIS A 10 -9.51 -5.79 -12.53
C HIS A 10 -9.17 -4.55 -13.38
N LEU A 11 -8.92 -4.75 -14.67
CA LEU A 11 -8.66 -3.69 -15.65
C LEU A 11 -9.85 -3.56 -16.61
N ARG A 12 -10.22 -2.33 -16.94
CA ARG A 12 -11.27 -2.04 -17.94
C ARG A 12 -10.65 -1.57 -19.25
N PRO A 13 -11.02 -2.18 -20.40
CA PRO A 13 -10.70 -1.60 -21.70
C PRO A 13 -11.37 -0.22 -21.83
N ARG A 14 -10.66 0.75 -22.39
CA ARG A 14 -11.12 2.14 -22.54
C ARG A 14 -11.13 2.55 -24.01
N THR A 15 -12.23 3.13 -24.44
CA THR A 15 -12.37 3.77 -25.76
C THR A 15 -11.53 5.05 -25.86
N VAL A 16 -11.34 5.58 -27.07
CA VAL A 16 -10.57 6.82 -27.30
C VAL A 16 -11.16 7.99 -26.52
N LEU A 17 -12.48 8.18 -26.60
CA LEU A 17 -13.20 9.24 -25.87
C LEU A 17 -13.02 9.10 -24.35
N GLN A 18 -13.16 7.89 -23.80
CA GLN A 18 -12.95 7.64 -22.38
C GLN A 18 -11.54 8.00 -21.90
N ARG A 19 -10.51 7.83 -22.74
CA ARG A 19 -9.14 8.25 -22.40
C ARG A 19 -8.98 9.78 -22.40
N ILE A 20 -9.68 10.47 -23.29
CA ILE A 20 -9.67 11.95 -23.38
C ILE A 20 -10.29 12.55 -22.11
N PHE A 21 -11.42 12.00 -21.66
CA PHE A 21 -12.11 12.44 -20.44
C PHE A 21 -11.51 11.88 -19.14
N GLY A 22 -10.43 11.09 -19.22
CA GLY A 22 -9.72 10.60 -18.04
C GLY A 22 -10.43 9.47 -17.30
N ALA A 23 -11.18 8.61 -17.99
CA ALA A 23 -11.73 7.38 -17.39
C ALA A 23 -10.59 6.51 -16.81
N SER A 24 -10.81 5.99 -15.60
CA SER A 24 -9.83 5.12 -14.93
C SER A 24 -9.66 3.81 -15.71
N PRO A 25 -8.41 3.30 -15.88
CA PRO A 25 -8.17 1.95 -16.38
C PRO A 25 -8.56 0.86 -15.37
N LEU A 26 -8.85 1.21 -14.11
CA LEU A 26 -9.21 0.26 -13.05
C LEU A 26 -10.72 0.03 -13.02
N SER A 27 -11.13 -1.22 -12.81
CA SER A 27 -12.51 -1.51 -12.42
C SER A 27 -12.73 -1.24 -10.92
N PRO A 28 -14.00 -1.14 -10.46
CA PRO A 28 -14.32 -1.09 -9.03
C PRO A 28 -13.71 -2.26 -8.25
N GLU A 29 -13.61 -3.44 -8.86
CA GLU A 29 -13.00 -4.64 -8.27
C GLU A 29 -11.47 -4.58 -8.25
N GLY A 30 -10.84 -3.95 -9.24
CA GLY A 30 -9.39 -3.74 -9.29
C GLY A 30 -8.90 -2.62 -8.37
N LEU A 31 -9.76 -1.69 -7.98
CA LEU A 31 -9.37 -0.53 -7.19
C LEU A 31 -8.80 -0.89 -5.79
N PRO A 32 -9.41 -1.80 -5.00
CA PRO A 32 -8.83 -2.29 -3.75
C PRO A 32 -7.44 -2.91 -3.95
N TRP A 33 -7.25 -3.75 -4.96
CA TRP A 33 -5.96 -4.38 -5.27
C TRP A 33 -4.88 -3.36 -5.66
N TYR A 34 -5.26 -2.34 -6.44
CA TYR A 34 -4.36 -1.26 -6.80
C TYR A 34 -3.94 -0.43 -5.59
N ARG A 35 -4.89 -0.12 -4.68
CA ARG A 35 -4.56 0.56 -3.41
C ARG A 35 -3.65 -0.29 -2.53
N GLY A 36 -3.90 -1.60 -2.43
CA GLY A 36 -3.04 -2.55 -1.73
C GLY A 36 -1.61 -2.49 -2.23
N ALA A 37 -1.41 -2.66 -3.54
CA ALA A 37 -0.10 -2.60 -4.18
C ALA A 37 0.60 -1.23 -4.00
N LEU A 38 -0.13 -0.12 -4.02
CA LEU A 38 0.45 1.19 -3.69
C LEU A 38 0.95 1.26 -2.24
N GLY A 39 0.20 0.66 -1.32
CA GLY A 39 0.61 0.55 0.07
C GLY A 39 1.91 -0.24 0.22
N GLU A 40 1.96 -1.45 -0.34
CA GLU A 40 3.14 -2.34 -0.31
C GLU A 40 4.39 -1.63 -0.87
N ILE A 41 4.26 -0.93 -2.00
CA ILE A 41 5.38 -0.17 -2.59
C ILE A 41 5.80 0.99 -1.69
N ALA A 42 4.85 1.72 -1.10
CA ALA A 42 5.16 2.83 -0.20
C ALA A 42 5.93 2.34 1.04
N VAL A 43 5.50 1.24 1.65
CA VAL A 43 6.19 0.62 2.78
C VAL A 43 7.55 0.08 2.35
N GLY A 44 7.65 -0.65 1.24
CA GLY A 44 8.92 -1.12 0.70
C GLY A 44 9.96 -0.01 0.51
N ARG A 45 9.56 1.16 -0.02
CA ARG A 45 10.45 2.34 -0.13
C ARG A 45 10.88 2.91 1.21
N LEU A 46 10.04 2.85 2.23
CA LEU A 46 10.44 3.26 3.58
C LEU A 46 11.50 2.31 4.12
N LEU A 47 11.31 1.00 3.94
CA LEU A 47 12.22 -0.03 4.45
C LEU A 47 13.61 0.01 3.82
N GLN A 48 13.75 0.49 2.58
CA GLN A 48 15.05 0.74 1.94
C GLN A 48 15.95 1.73 2.70
N ARG A 49 15.38 2.48 3.66
CA ARG A 49 16.11 3.44 4.50
C ARG A 49 16.64 2.81 5.80
N LEU A 50 16.35 1.54 6.07
CA LEU A 50 16.95 0.81 7.18
C LEU A 50 18.43 0.59 6.91
N GLY A 51 19.21 0.50 7.98
CA GLY A 51 20.66 0.27 7.88
C GLY A 51 21.02 -1.17 7.48
N PRO A 52 22.32 -1.43 7.23
CA PRO A 52 22.81 -2.74 6.78
C PRO A 52 22.63 -3.85 7.83
N GLU A 53 22.33 -3.50 9.08
CA GLU A 53 21.99 -4.45 10.14
C GLU A 53 20.64 -5.15 9.95
N TRP A 54 19.82 -4.68 9.00
CA TRP A 54 18.51 -5.25 8.69
C TRP A 54 18.54 -6.08 7.40
N LEU A 55 18.08 -7.31 7.48
CA LEU A 55 17.58 -8.04 6.32
C LEU A 55 16.10 -7.66 6.10
N VAL A 56 15.78 -7.26 4.88
CA VAL A 56 14.41 -7.00 4.44
C VAL A 56 14.08 -7.92 3.27
N LEU A 57 13.07 -8.77 3.44
CA LEU A 57 12.50 -9.59 2.38
C LEU A 57 11.13 -9.04 2.01
N HIS A 58 10.81 -9.04 0.72
CA HIS A 58 9.52 -8.60 0.18
C HIS A 58 8.82 -9.76 -0.53
N ALA A 59 7.49 -9.78 -0.50
CA ALA A 59 6.65 -10.78 -1.16
C ALA A 59 7.13 -12.22 -0.89
N VAL A 60 7.20 -12.57 0.40
CA VAL A 60 7.75 -13.87 0.84
C VAL A 60 6.66 -14.94 0.72
N PRO A 61 6.82 -15.93 -0.18
CA PRO A 61 5.78 -16.92 -0.42
C PRO A 61 5.72 -17.94 0.70
N VAL A 62 4.54 -18.19 1.28
CA VAL A 62 4.42 -19.13 2.40
C VAL A 62 3.48 -20.30 2.11
N GLY A 63 3.85 -21.48 2.62
CA GLY A 63 2.99 -22.68 2.59
C GLY A 63 2.95 -23.34 1.21
N THR A 64 1.78 -23.31 0.55
CA THR A 64 1.54 -23.86 -0.80
C THR A 64 1.45 -22.77 -1.87
N GLY A 65 1.83 -21.52 -1.53
CA GLY A 65 1.87 -20.40 -2.49
C GLY A 65 0.51 -19.72 -2.69
N ALA A 66 -0.46 -19.97 -1.80
CA ALA A 66 -1.78 -19.34 -1.83
C ALA A 66 -1.83 -17.99 -1.08
N SER A 67 -0.75 -17.60 -0.41
CA SER A 67 -0.64 -16.34 0.33
C SER A 67 0.82 -15.97 0.51
N ASP A 68 1.13 -14.68 0.36
CA ASP A 68 2.46 -14.15 0.59
C ASP A 68 2.47 -13.24 1.83
N ILE A 69 3.62 -13.13 2.47
CA ILE A 69 3.89 -12.13 3.49
C ILE A 69 4.44 -10.90 2.79
N ASP A 70 3.81 -9.72 2.99
CA ASP A 70 4.23 -8.50 2.28
C ASP A 70 5.71 -8.22 2.55
N HIS A 71 6.12 -8.15 3.82
CA HIS A 71 7.51 -7.97 4.22
C HIS A 71 7.90 -8.78 5.45
N VAL A 72 9.12 -9.33 5.43
CA VAL A 72 9.78 -9.94 6.60
C VAL A 72 11.05 -9.15 6.90
N LEU A 73 11.21 -8.73 8.15
CA LEU A 73 12.38 -8.00 8.62
C LEU A 73 13.11 -8.83 9.67
N VAL A 74 14.44 -8.86 9.60
CA VAL A 74 15.31 -9.44 10.63
C VAL A 74 16.37 -8.39 10.96
N GLY A 75 16.46 -7.98 12.21
CA GLY A 75 17.47 -7.01 12.67
C GLY A 75 17.66 -7.05 14.18
N PRO A 76 18.47 -6.14 14.75
CA PRO A 76 18.80 -6.14 16.18
C PRO A 76 17.58 -6.12 17.10
N ALA A 77 16.53 -5.40 16.69
CA ALA A 77 15.29 -5.29 17.45
C ALA A 77 14.36 -6.52 17.34
N GLY A 78 14.75 -7.57 16.63
CA GLY A 78 14.00 -8.81 16.49
C GLY A 78 13.55 -9.11 15.05
N VAL A 79 12.59 -10.03 14.94
CA VAL A 79 12.01 -10.45 13.65
C VAL A 79 10.57 -9.96 13.55
N PHE A 80 10.20 -9.40 12.40
CA PHE A 80 8.88 -8.82 12.16
C PHE A 80 8.28 -9.30 10.85
N THR A 81 6.97 -9.57 10.84
CA THR A 81 6.20 -9.56 9.58
C THR A 81 5.40 -8.28 9.51
N LEU A 82 5.49 -7.58 8.38
CA LEU A 82 4.67 -6.40 8.12
C LEU A 82 3.54 -6.78 7.18
N ASN A 83 2.32 -6.47 7.59
CA ASN A 83 1.13 -6.60 6.78
C ASN A 83 0.62 -5.18 6.46
N THR A 84 0.67 -4.83 5.18
CA THR A 84 0.39 -3.48 4.70
C THR A 84 -1.09 -3.31 4.39
N LYS A 85 -1.68 -2.24 4.92
CA LYS A 85 -3.09 -1.92 4.74
C LYS A 85 -3.24 -0.46 4.35
N ASN A 86 -3.49 -0.24 3.06
CA ASN A 86 -3.73 1.09 2.53
C ASN A 86 -5.16 1.54 2.83
N HIS A 87 -5.27 2.46 3.80
CA HIS A 87 -6.51 3.07 4.27
C HIS A 87 -6.46 4.58 4.09
N GLU A 88 -5.95 5.03 2.93
CA GLU A 88 -5.76 6.44 2.60
C GLU A 88 -7.03 7.28 2.89
N GLY A 89 -6.88 8.32 3.71
CA GLY A 89 -7.97 9.24 4.05
C GLY A 89 -9.06 8.68 4.98
N GLN A 90 -8.91 7.46 5.48
CA GLN A 90 -9.90 6.84 6.37
C GLN A 90 -9.44 6.90 7.83
N PRO A 91 -10.37 7.10 8.80
CA PRO A 91 -10.04 7.03 10.21
C PRO A 91 -9.86 5.56 10.62
N VAL A 92 -8.82 5.28 11.39
CA VAL A 92 -8.51 3.97 11.95
C VAL A 92 -8.55 4.04 13.48
N TRP A 93 -9.19 3.05 14.07
CA TRP A 93 -9.38 2.96 15.51
C TRP A 93 -8.98 1.57 16.01
N VAL A 94 -8.29 1.53 17.14
CA VAL A 94 -7.78 0.29 17.75
C VAL A 94 -8.13 0.26 19.24
N ALA A 95 -8.66 -0.86 19.70
CA ALA A 95 -8.75 -1.18 21.13
C ALA A 95 -8.56 -2.68 21.36
N GLY A 96 -7.45 -3.04 22.00
CA GLY A 96 -7.12 -4.42 22.34
C GLY A 96 -7.07 -5.30 21.11
N ARG A 97 -8.09 -6.14 20.93
CA ARG A 97 -8.21 -7.10 19.82
C ARG A 97 -9.02 -6.58 18.63
N THR A 98 -9.55 -5.36 18.72
CA THR A 98 -10.42 -4.78 17.69
C THR A 98 -9.69 -3.70 16.92
N LEU A 99 -9.69 -3.83 15.59
CA LEU A 99 -9.27 -2.78 14.67
C LEU A 99 -10.44 -2.44 13.75
N MET A 100 -10.82 -1.17 13.74
CA MET A 100 -11.87 -0.63 12.89
C MET A 100 -11.30 0.36 11.88
N VAL A 101 -11.85 0.33 10.66
CA VAL A 101 -11.54 1.26 9.58
C VAL A 101 -12.85 1.87 9.12
N ALA A 102 -12.94 3.21 9.13
CA ALA A 102 -14.16 3.92 8.74
C ALA A 102 -15.44 3.38 9.43
N GLY A 103 -15.33 3.01 10.71
CA GLY A 103 -16.45 2.45 11.49
C GLY A 103 -16.71 0.95 11.30
N GLN A 104 -15.97 0.25 10.43
CA GLN A 104 -16.17 -1.17 10.16
C GLN A 104 -15.08 -2.02 10.83
N LYS A 105 -15.48 -3.08 11.55
CA LYS A 105 -14.56 -4.03 12.20
C LYS A 105 -13.83 -4.86 11.15
N THR A 106 -12.52 -5.02 11.32
CA THR A 106 -11.66 -5.80 10.43
C THR A 106 -10.98 -6.95 11.17
N ARG A 107 -10.39 -7.88 10.40
CA ARG A 107 -9.57 -8.99 10.92
C ARG A 107 -8.06 -8.73 10.83
N HIS A 108 -7.62 -7.49 10.60
CA HIS A 108 -6.21 -7.19 10.31
C HIS A 108 -5.26 -7.64 11.43
N LEU A 109 -5.61 -7.40 12.70
CA LEU A 109 -4.81 -7.86 13.84
C LEU A 109 -4.68 -9.38 13.90
N TYR A 110 -5.79 -10.09 13.74
CA TYR A 110 -5.80 -11.56 13.74
C TYR A 110 -4.96 -12.13 12.59
N ASN A 111 -5.12 -11.60 11.38
CA ASN A 111 -4.39 -12.07 10.21
C ASN A 111 -2.88 -11.84 10.36
N SER A 112 -2.47 -10.65 10.82
CA SER A 112 -1.06 -10.32 11.06
C SER A 112 -0.43 -11.19 12.15
N ALA A 113 -1.16 -11.46 13.24
CA ALA A 113 -0.68 -12.37 14.29
C ALA A 113 -0.51 -13.81 13.79
N HIS A 114 -1.47 -14.30 12.98
CA HIS A 114 -1.40 -15.64 12.41
C HIS A 114 -0.23 -15.79 11.41
N GLU A 115 0.01 -14.76 10.61
CA GLU A 115 1.13 -14.67 9.69
C GLU A 115 2.48 -14.70 10.43
N ALA A 116 2.62 -13.89 11.49
CA ALA A 116 3.81 -13.89 12.33
C ALA A 116 4.04 -15.25 13.02
N SER A 117 2.99 -15.88 13.56
CA SER A 117 3.08 -17.23 14.13
C SER A 117 3.55 -18.27 13.11
N ARG A 118 3.10 -18.16 11.86
CA ARG A 118 3.56 -19.03 10.77
C ARG A 118 5.03 -18.78 10.46
N ALA A 119 5.44 -17.53 10.32
CA ALA A 119 6.84 -17.17 10.06
C ALA A 119 7.77 -17.65 11.18
N SER A 120 7.35 -17.49 12.44
CA SER A 120 8.08 -17.96 13.62
C SER A 120 8.35 -19.48 13.56
N LYS A 121 7.33 -20.29 13.23
CA LYS A 121 7.49 -21.75 13.11
C LYS A 121 8.49 -22.14 12.01
N LEU A 122 8.40 -21.47 10.86
CA LEU A 122 9.27 -21.75 9.70
C LEU A 122 10.72 -21.36 10.01
N LEU A 123 10.93 -20.16 10.56
CA LEU A 123 12.26 -19.68 10.93
C LEU A 123 12.87 -20.48 12.08
N THR A 124 12.08 -20.85 13.08
CA THR A 124 12.54 -21.71 14.19
C THR A 124 13.08 -23.04 13.67
N THR A 125 12.33 -23.68 12.76
CA THR A 125 12.74 -24.94 12.14
C THR A 125 14.02 -24.77 11.31
N ALA A 126 14.11 -23.69 10.54
CA ALA A 126 15.23 -23.45 9.64
C ALA A 126 16.50 -22.93 10.34
N ALA A 127 16.36 -22.19 11.43
CA ALA A 127 17.47 -21.63 12.20
C ALA A 127 18.01 -22.62 13.26
N GLY A 128 17.18 -23.59 13.69
CA GLY A 128 17.55 -24.61 14.67
C GLY A 128 17.43 -24.15 16.13
N PHE A 129 16.80 -23.01 16.39
CA PHE A 129 16.51 -22.47 17.71
C PHE A 129 15.21 -21.65 17.68
N PRO A 130 14.54 -21.41 18.83
CA PRO A 130 13.30 -20.64 18.88
C PRO A 130 13.47 -19.22 18.31
N VAL A 131 12.64 -18.86 17.33
CA VAL A 131 12.59 -17.51 16.73
C VAL A 131 11.21 -16.92 16.95
N GLU A 132 11.11 -15.92 17.82
CA GLU A 132 9.91 -15.14 18.02
C GLU A 132 9.74 -14.11 16.90
N VAL A 133 8.53 -14.01 16.36
CA VAL A 133 8.22 -13.08 15.27
C VAL A 133 7.04 -12.20 15.67
N THR A 134 7.23 -10.90 15.59
CA THR A 134 6.17 -9.92 15.90
C THR A 134 5.43 -9.53 14.63
N GLY A 135 4.11 -9.75 14.63
CA GLY A 135 3.23 -9.24 13.56
C GLY A 135 2.99 -7.75 13.70
N VAL A 136 3.07 -7.02 12.61
CA VAL A 136 2.82 -5.58 12.56
C VAL A 136 1.83 -5.26 11.45
N VAL A 137 0.76 -4.56 11.78
CA VAL A 137 -0.14 -3.95 10.80
C VAL A 137 0.37 -2.54 10.51
N VAL A 138 0.80 -2.31 9.26
CA VAL A 138 1.23 -1.00 8.77
C VAL A 138 0.07 -0.34 8.04
N VAL A 139 -0.49 0.71 8.63
CA VAL A 139 -1.60 1.48 8.06
C VAL A 139 -1.04 2.61 7.21
N VAL A 140 -1.27 2.57 5.90
CA VAL A 140 -0.75 3.56 4.94
C VAL A 140 -1.77 4.68 4.74
N GLY A 141 -1.31 5.93 4.88
CA GLY A 141 -2.08 7.15 4.63
C GLY A 141 -3.37 7.39 5.44
N PRO A 142 -3.56 6.86 6.68
CA PRO A 142 -4.83 7.04 7.37
C PRO A 142 -5.11 8.52 7.66
N LYS A 143 -6.40 8.91 7.68
CA LYS A 143 -6.80 10.26 8.13
C LYS A 143 -6.45 10.49 9.60
N SER A 144 -6.60 9.44 10.41
CA SER A 144 -6.19 9.43 11.81
C SER A 144 -6.01 7.99 12.28
N LEU A 145 -5.11 7.79 13.26
CA LEU A 145 -4.97 6.53 13.99
C LEU A 145 -5.23 6.79 15.47
N THR A 146 -6.30 6.22 16.01
CA THR A 146 -6.67 6.34 17.43
C THR A 146 -6.50 5.01 18.13
N ILE A 147 -5.59 4.94 19.10
CA ILE A 147 -5.37 3.75 19.93
C ILE A 147 -5.98 4.02 21.31
N LYS A 148 -7.12 3.38 21.61
CA LYS A 148 -7.81 3.49 22.91
C LYS A 148 -7.29 2.50 23.94
N ALA A 149 -6.84 1.34 23.48
CA ALA A 149 -6.18 0.33 24.28
C ALA A 149 -5.06 -0.32 23.45
N ARG A 150 -3.96 -0.71 24.11
CA ARG A 150 -2.80 -1.32 23.46
C ARG A 150 -3.24 -2.54 22.65
N PRO A 151 -2.82 -2.68 21.38
CA PRO A 151 -3.17 -3.85 20.60
C PRO A 151 -2.47 -5.10 21.14
N GLU A 152 -3.22 -6.20 21.27
CA GLU A 152 -2.75 -7.42 21.96
C GLU A 152 -2.11 -8.46 21.03
N GLN A 153 -2.51 -8.49 19.76
CA GLN A 153 -2.16 -9.60 18.85
C GLN A 153 -1.04 -9.24 17.86
N ALA A 154 -0.94 -7.97 17.49
CA ALA A 154 0.00 -7.44 16.53
C ALA A 154 0.23 -5.96 16.86
N ALA A 155 1.41 -5.43 16.57
CA ALA A 155 1.63 -4.00 16.64
C ALA A 155 0.83 -3.29 15.54
N VAL A 156 0.43 -2.04 15.79
CA VAL A 156 -0.23 -1.20 14.78
C VAL A 156 0.53 0.11 14.71
N VAL A 157 1.01 0.44 13.51
CA VAL A 157 1.75 1.67 13.24
C VAL A 157 1.27 2.27 11.93
N THR A 158 1.46 3.58 11.76
CA THR A 158 1.34 4.19 10.43
C THR A 158 2.65 4.06 9.66
N ASP A 159 2.57 4.17 8.33
CA ASP A 159 3.73 4.36 7.44
C ASP A 159 4.66 5.49 7.93
N ALA A 160 4.11 6.64 8.34
CA ALA A 160 4.90 7.76 8.88
C ALA A 160 5.59 7.44 10.22
N GLN A 161 5.08 6.47 11.00
CA GLN A 161 5.63 6.08 12.29
C GLN A 161 6.60 4.90 12.19
N LEU A 162 6.53 4.10 11.12
CA LEU A 162 7.17 2.79 10.99
C LEU A 162 8.67 2.80 11.33
N LEU A 163 9.47 3.60 10.63
CA LEU A 163 10.93 3.63 10.84
C LEU A 163 11.30 4.09 12.25
N ARG A 164 10.61 5.13 12.76
CA ARG A 164 10.82 5.61 14.14
C ARG A 164 10.39 4.58 15.18
N TRP A 165 9.39 3.76 14.87
CA TRP A 165 8.95 2.69 15.76
C TRP A 165 9.99 1.58 15.79
N LEU A 166 10.49 1.11 14.63
CA LEU A 166 11.56 0.12 14.55
C LEU A 166 12.83 0.55 15.30
N HIS A 167 13.30 1.78 15.10
CA HIS A 167 14.49 2.29 15.82
C HIS A 167 14.30 2.51 17.32
N ARG A 168 13.06 2.50 17.83
CA ARG A 168 12.78 2.62 19.27
C ARG A 168 12.57 1.28 19.95
N CYS A 169 12.44 0.20 19.18
CA CYS A 169 12.44 -1.14 19.74
C CYS A 169 13.83 -1.42 20.33
N PRO A 170 13.91 -2.02 21.53
CA PRO A 170 15.20 -2.39 22.12
C PRO A 170 15.88 -3.46 21.28
N ASP A 171 17.21 -3.45 21.29
CA ASP A 171 17.99 -4.53 20.70
C ASP A 171 17.82 -5.79 21.57
N VAL A 172 17.28 -6.84 20.97
CA VAL A 172 16.97 -8.11 21.63
C VAL A 172 17.69 -9.29 21.01
N LEU A 173 18.26 -9.12 19.82
CA LEU A 173 19.08 -10.12 19.13
C LEU A 173 20.52 -9.63 19.02
N ASP A 174 21.47 -10.52 19.29
CA ASP A 174 22.87 -10.25 19.00
C ASP A 174 23.20 -10.39 17.49
N GLN A 175 24.40 -9.97 17.10
CA GLN A 175 24.83 -10.01 15.70
C GLN A 175 24.88 -11.44 15.12
N GLN A 176 25.21 -12.45 15.94
CA GLN A 176 25.27 -13.85 15.49
C GLN A 176 23.87 -14.45 15.32
N GLU A 177 22.92 -14.09 16.18
CA GLU A 177 21.52 -14.45 16.06
C GLU A 177 20.90 -13.82 14.83
N VAL A 178 21.10 -12.52 14.62
CA VAL A 178 20.65 -11.82 13.40
C VAL A 178 21.23 -12.46 12.15
N ALA A 179 22.52 -12.78 12.13
CA ALA A 179 23.15 -13.45 10.99
C ALA A 179 22.57 -14.84 10.72
N ARG A 180 22.34 -15.65 11.78
CA ARG A 180 21.76 -17.00 11.65
C ARG A 180 20.33 -16.98 11.16
N ILE A 181 19.50 -16.10 11.72
CA ILE A 181 18.09 -15.95 11.30
C ILE A 181 18.04 -15.40 9.88
N SER A 182 18.87 -14.41 9.55
CA SER A 182 18.96 -13.85 8.19
C SER A 182 19.35 -14.92 7.17
N ALA A 183 20.36 -15.74 7.48
CA ALA A 183 20.76 -16.86 6.63
C ALA A 183 19.65 -17.91 6.48
N ALA A 184 18.83 -18.13 7.53
CA ALA A 184 17.66 -18.99 7.44
C ALA A 184 16.54 -18.39 6.57
N ALA A 185 16.24 -17.12 6.77
CA ALA A 185 15.21 -16.38 6.05
C ALA A 185 15.54 -16.22 4.56
N ALA A 186 16.82 -16.06 4.19
CA ALA A 186 17.24 -15.89 2.80
C ALA A 186 17.07 -17.16 1.95
N ARG A 187 16.88 -18.35 2.55
CA ARG A 187 16.68 -19.60 1.81
C ARG A 187 15.21 -19.72 1.35
N PRO A 188 14.92 -19.79 0.04
CA PRO A 188 13.54 -19.95 -0.43
C PRO A 188 12.83 -21.20 0.14
N GLY A 189 13.58 -22.28 0.35
CA GLY A 189 13.08 -23.53 0.95
C GLY A 189 12.61 -23.40 2.40
N THR A 190 12.98 -22.33 3.10
CA THR A 190 12.47 -22.04 4.47
C THR A 190 10.99 -21.72 4.44
N TRP A 191 10.53 -21.00 3.41
CA TRP A 191 9.18 -20.47 3.35
C TRP A 191 8.21 -21.39 2.59
N HIS A 192 8.74 -22.14 1.63
CA HIS A 192 7.93 -22.94 0.73
C HIS A 192 8.65 -24.24 0.30
N ARG A 193 7.91 -25.37 0.24
CA ARG A 193 8.47 -26.69 -0.15
C ARG A 193 8.75 -26.84 -1.66
N ARG A 194 7.99 -26.15 -2.50
CA ARG A 194 8.15 -26.03 -3.96
C ARG A 194 8.02 -24.57 -4.42
N PRO A 195 9.04 -23.71 -4.29
CA PRO A 195 8.89 -22.32 -4.69
C PRO A 195 8.36 -22.27 -6.13
N ALA A 196 7.17 -21.70 -6.32
CA ALA A 196 6.74 -21.33 -7.67
C ALA A 196 7.78 -20.33 -8.19
N HIS A 197 8.10 -20.37 -9.49
CA HIS A 197 8.94 -19.32 -10.06
C HIS A 197 8.21 -18.00 -9.81
N PRO A 198 8.76 -17.06 -9.03
CA PRO A 198 8.21 -15.72 -9.04
C PRO A 198 8.21 -15.28 -10.50
N GLY A 199 7.07 -14.80 -11.02
CA GLY A 199 7.08 -14.14 -12.31
C GLY A 199 8.16 -13.04 -12.28
N ASP A 200 8.72 -12.66 -13.44
CA ASP A 200 9.79 -11.66 -13.48
C ASP A 200 9.40 -10.41 -12.65
N PRO A 201 10.04 -10.17 -11.48
CA PRO A 201 9.66 -9.07 -10.59
C PRO A 201 9.86 -7.72 -11.26
N ALA A 202 10.84 -7.61 -12.16
CA ALA A 202 11.07 -6.40 -12.94
C ALA A 202 9.93 -6.17 -13.94
N ALA A 203 9.43 -7.22 -14.59
CA ALA A 203 8.27 -7.13 -15.47
C ALA A 203 6.98 -6.74 -14.71
N LEU A 204 6.75 -7.31 -13.53
CA LEU A 204 5.62 -6.96 -12.67
C LEU A 204 5.68 -5.50 -12.23
N GLN A 205 6.84 -5.06 -11.73
CA GLN A 205 7.09 -3.68 -11.33
C GLN A 205 6.91 -2.72 -12.51
N HIS A 206 7.42 -3.06 -13.69
CA HIS A 206 7.26 -2.24 -14.90
C HIS A 206 5.77 -2.12 -15.31
N THR A 207 5.05 -3.25 -15.31
CA THR A 207 3.63 -3.30 -15.65
C THR A 207 2.80 -2.45 -14.68
N PHE A 208 3.06 -2.58 -13.39
CA PHE A 208 2.40 -1.76 -12.36
C PHE A 208 2.74 -0.27 -12.53
N THR A 209 4.00 0.06 -12.80
CA THR A 209 4.44 1.47 -13.00
C THR A 209 3.70 2.12 -14.16
N ARG A 210 3.56 1.40 -15.29
CA ARG A 210 2.77 1.85 -16.44
C ARG A 210 1.30 2.07 -16.06
N LEU A 211 0.68 1.12 -15.36
CA LEU A 211 -0.70 1.25 -14.90
C LEU A 211 -0.88 2.47 -13.97
N HIS A 212 0.04 2.68 -13.03
CA HIS A 212 0.05 3.81 -12.11
C HIS A 212 0.15 5.15 -12.85
N GLN A 213 1.03 5.25 -13.84
CA GLN A 213 1.16 6.43 -14.70
C GLN A 213 -0.15 6.71 -15.45
N LEU A 214 -0.78 5.69 -16.03
CA LEU A 214 -2.05 5.83 -16.75
C LEU A 214 -3.19 6.29 -15.83
N GLU A 215 -3.26 5.77 -14.61
CA GLU A 215 -4.26 6.20 -13.62
C GLU A 215 -3.99 7.65 -13.14
N ASN A 216 -2.72 8.04 -12.94
CA ASN A 216 -2.38 9.43 -12.61
C ASN A 216 -2.71 10.41 -13.75
N GLN A 217 -2.43 10.03 -15.01
CA GLN A 217 -2.83 10.81 -16.18
C GLN A 217 -4.36 10.92 -16.27
N ALA A 218 -5.08 9.82 -16.04
CA ALA A 218 -6.54 9.80 -16.03
C ALA A 218 -7.11 10.75 -14.95
N ARG A 219 -6.57 10.69 -13.72
CA ARG A 219 -6.90 11.62 -12.63
C ARG A 219 -6.68 13.08 -13.00
N ARG A 220 -5.49 13.42 -13.53
CA ARG A 220 -5.16 14.80 -13.94
C ARG A 220 -6.10 15.30 -15.03
N ARG A 221 -6.44 14.46 -16.01
CA ARG A 221 -7.41 14.80 -17.07
C ARG A 221 -8.80 15.04 -16.51
N ARG A 222 -9.30 14.18 -15.60
CA ARG A 222 -10.59 14.41 -14.93
C ARG A 222 -10.60 15.74 -14.18
N ALA A 223 -9.55 16.03 -13.41
CA ALA A 223 -9.42 17.30 -12.70
C ALA A 223 -9.40 18.49 -13.66
N ALA A 224 -8.66 18.40 -14.77
CA ALA A 224 -8.62 19.43 -15.80
C ALA A 224 -9.97 19.66 -16.46
N TRP A 225 -10.77 18.61 -16.71
CA TRP A 225 -12.13 18.77 -17.23
C TRP A 225 -13.09 19.39 -16.20
N LEU A 226 -12.99 18.99 -14.93
CA LEU A 226 -13.79 19.58 -13.85
C LEU A 226 -13.45 21.07 -13.62
N LEU A 227 -12.18 21.46 -13.79
CA LEU A 227 -11.73 22.85 -13.68
C LEU A 227 -11.90 23.66 -14.99
N GLY A 228 -11.90 23.00 -16.14
CA GLY A 228 -11.99 23.62 -17.46
C GLY A 228 -13.42 23.99 -17.88
N ILE A 229 -14.42 23.22 -17.46
CA ILE A 229 -15.85 23.54 -17.69
C ILE A 229 -16.25 24.91 -17.11
N PRO A 230 -15.92 25.25 -15.85
CA PRO A 230 -16.21 26.59 -15.33
C PRO A 230 -15.36 27.68 -15.99
N ALA A 231 -14.14 27.40 -16.47
CA ALA A 231 -13.31 28.40 -17.15
C ALA A 231 -13.87 28.81 -18.52
N VAL A 232 -14.37 27.85 -19.33
CA VAL A 232 -15.02 28.16 -20.62
C VAL A 232 -16.38 28.85 -20.40
N GLY A 233 -17.16 28.41 -19.40
CA GLY A 233 -18.40 29.07 -19.03
C GLY A 233 -18.21 30.50 -18.52
N PHE A 234 -17.18 30.74 -17.69
CA PHE A 234 -16.83 32.06 -17.18
C PHE A 234 -16.30 32.98 -18.29
N MET A 235 -15.47 32.48 -19.21
CA MET A 235 -15.02 33.25 -20.39
C MET A 235 -16.18 33.62 -21.31
N MET A 236 -17.15 32.72 -21.53
CA MET A 236 -18.34 33.02 -22.34
C MET A 236 -19.26 34.04 -21.66
N LEU A 237 -19.45 33.97 -20.34
CA LEU A 237 -20.22 34.97 -19.59
C LEU A 237 -19.53 36.34 -19.56
N ALA A 238 -18.21 36.37 -19.38
CA ALA A 238 -17.42 37.62 -19.37
C ALA A 238 -17.43 38.31 -20.75
N ASN A 239 -17.34 37.55 -21.85
CA ASN A 239 -17.45 38.10 -23.20
C ASN A 239 -18.90 38.49 -23.57
N GLY A 240 -19.91 37.79 -23.05
CA GLY A 240 -21.32 38.15 -23.24
C GLY A 240 -21.70 39.49 -22.57
N ALA A 241 -21.14 39.77 -21.39
CA ALA A 241 -21.35 41.04 -20.69
C ALA A 241 -20.73 42.25 -21.43
N GLY A 242 -19.60 42.04 -22.14
CA GLY A 242 -18.96 43.07 -22.95
C GLY A 242 -19.76 43.47 -24.20
N MET A 243 -20.48 42.53 -24.83
CA MET A 243 -21.31 42.84 -26.00
C MET A 243 -22.63 43.55 -25.64
N GLY A 244 -23.20 43.28 -24.46
CA GLY A 244 -24.43 43.96 -24.00
C GLY A 244 -24.23 45.45 -23.71
N ALA A 245 -23.06 45.84 -23.18
CA ALA A 245 -22.74 47.23 -22.89
C ALA A 245 -22.50 48.08 -24.15
N ALA A 246 -21.93 47.50 -25.21
CA ALA A 246 -21.70 48.18 -26.48
C ALA A 246 -22.99 48.46 -27.27
N LEU A 247 -24.00 47.58 -27.17
CA LEU A 247 -25.30 47.75 -27.81
C LEU A 247 -26.18 48.81 -27.11
N PHE A 248 -26.07 48.98 -25.78
CA PHE A 248 -26.81 50.02 -25.05
C PHE A 248 -26.27 51.44 -25.30
N GLN A 249 -24.96 51.62 -25.47
CA GLN A 249 -24.37 52.92 -25.82
C GLN A 249 -24.66 53.36 -27.27
N ALA A 250 -24.87 52.42 -28.19
CA ALA A 250 -25.23 52.74 -29.58
C ALA A 250 -26.70 53.17 -29.75
N LEU A 251 -27.59 52.79 -28.82
CA LEU A 251 -29.02 53.11 -28.86
C LEU A 251 -29.41 54.34 -28.01
N ALA A 252 -28.59 54.72 -27.03
CA ALA A 252 -28.84 55.89 -26.17
C ALA A 252 -28.21 57.21 -26.68
N GLY A 253 -27.57 57.19 -27.86
CA GLY A 253 -26.83 58.32 -28.43
C GLY A 253 -27.51 59.02 -29.61
N ARG A 254 -28.84 59.01 -29.72
CA ARG A 254 -29.59 59.80 -30.71
C ARG A 254 -30.65 60.67 -30.05
#